data_AF-S7WXJ6-F1
#
_entry.id   AF-S7WXJ6-F1
#
_cell.length_a   1.000
_cell.length_b   1.000
_cell.length_c   1.000
_cell.angle_alpha   90.00
_cell.angle_beta   90.00
_cell.angle_gamma   90.00
#
_symmetry.space_group_name_H-M   'P 1'
#
loop_
_entity.id
_entity.type
_entity.pdbx_description
1 polymer ?
#
loop_
_entity_poly.entity_id
_entity_poly.type
_entity_poly.pdbx_seq_one_letter_code
_entity_poly.pdbx_strand_id
1 'polypeptide(L)' 'MKNKLTFVAVLLIVSISCPTFGQEDLSLKYASTIQGADLKKHLTYLASDELKGRDTGSEGQKTAAEYLVNFYKEKT' A
#
# COMPACT_ATOMS: atom_id res chain seq x y z
N MET A 1 -25.89 -46.47 18.47
CA MET A 1 -26.29 -45.25 17.72
C MET A 1 -25.71 -43.97 18.32
N LYS A 2 -25.69 -43.83 19.66
CA LYS A 2 -25.13 -42.66 20.36
C LYS A 2 -23.68 -42.32 19.94
N ASN A 3 -22.78 -43.31 19.91
CA ASN A 3 -21.35 -43.09 19.56
C ASN A 3 -21.13 -42.70 18.09
N LYS A 4 -21.99 -43.13 17.17
CA LYS A 4 -21.94 -42.72 15.75
C LYS A 4 -22.39 -41.27 15.59
N LEU A 5 -23.41 -40.86 16.35
CA LEU A 5 -23.90 -39.49 16.38
C LEU A 5 -22.86 -38.53 16.98
N THR A 6 -22.17 -38.95 18.05
CA THR A 6 -21.05 -38.19 18.63
C THR A 6 -19.92 -37.99 17.63
N PHE A 7 -19.60 -39.02 16.83
CA PHE A 7 -18.53 -38.94 15.83
C PHE A 7 -18.85 -37.95 14.69
N VAL A 8 -20.09 -37.96 14.20
CA VAL A 8 -20.55 -37.03 13.17
C VAL A 8 -20.58 -35.59 13.69
N ALA A 9 -20.98 -35.38 14.95
CA ALA A 9 -20.96 -34.05 15.56
C ALA A 9 -19.53 -33.48 15.69
N VAL A 10 -18.55 -34.30 16.07
CA VAL A 10 -17.14 -33.89 16.13
C VAL A 10 -16.58 -33.56 14.75
N LEU A 11 -16.92 -34.36 13.73
CA LEU A 11 -16.51 -34.10 12.34
C LEU A 11 -17.06 -32.75 11.84
N LEU A 12 -18.31 -32.43 12.17
CA LEU A 12 -18.96 -31.19 11.77
C LEU A 12 -18.29 -29.95 12.42
N ILE A 13 -17.90 -30.05 13.69
CA ILE A 13 -17.23 -28.96 14.43
C ILE A 13 -15.84 -28.67 13.86
N VAL A 14 -15.07 -29.71 13.51
CA VAL A 14 -13.75 -29.56 12.88
C VAL A 14 -13.88 -28.92 11.49
N SER A 15 -14.94 -29.26 10.74
CA SER A 15 -15.18 -28.73 9.39
C SER A 15 -15.53 -27.23 9.36
N ILE A 16 -16.02 -26.67 10.48
CA ILE A 16 -16.39 -25.24 10.59
C ILE A 16 -15.19 -24.36 10.97
N SER A 17 -14.07 -24.96 11.40
CA SER A 17 -12.88 -24.22 11.83
C SER A 17 -12.00 -23.84 10.63
N CYS A 18 -12.41 -22.81 9.87
CA CYS A 18 -11.54 -22.16 8.89
C CYS A 18 -10.71 -21.07 9.59
N PRO A 19 -9.37 -21.14 9.63
CA PRO A 19 -8.56 -20.06 10.17
C PRO A 19 -8.71 -18.83 9.26
N THR A 20 -9.31 -17.76 9.78
CA THR A 20 -9.35 -16.47 9.10
C THR A 20 -8.03 -15.74 9.35
N PHE A 21 -7.20 -15.61 8.31
CA PHE A 21 -6.03 -14.75 8.36
C PHE A 21 -6.47 -13.29 8.14
N GLY A 22 -6.16 -12.41 9.08
CA GLY A 22 -6.36 -10.96 8.91
C GLY A 22 -5.31 -10.35 7.98
N GLN A 23 -5.57 -9.13 7.51
CA GLN A 23 -4.55 -8.36 6.79
C GLN A 23 -3.37 -8.08 7.71
N GLU A 24 -2.15 -8.26 7.20
CA GLU A 24 -0.92 -7.85 7.89
C GLU A 24 -0.90 -6.32 8.05
N ASP A 25 -0.59 -5.83 9.26
CA ASP A 25 -0.36 -4.42 9.48
C ASP A 25 1.03 -4.02 8.98
N LEU A 26 1.08 -3.47 7.77
CA LEU A 26 2.32 -3.00 7.15
C LEU A 26 2.70 -1.57 7.54
N SER A 27 1.95 -0.92 8.44
CA SER A 27 2.14 0.50 8.77
C SER A 27 3.55 0.77 9.30
N LEU A 28 4.04 -0.05 10.24
CA LEU A 28 5.38 0.11 10.81
C LEU A 28 6.49 -0.12 9.77
N LYS A 29 6.29 -1.09 8.87
CA LYS A 29 7.23 -1.39 7.78
C LYS A 29 7.43 -0.18 6.90
N TYR A 30 6.36 0.43 6.41
CA TYR A 30 6.46 1.58 5.50
C TYR A 30 6.77 2.89 6.23
N ALA A 31 6.31 3.07 7.48
CA ALA A 31 6.67 4.24 8.29
C ALA A 31 8.18 4.38 8.43
N SER A 32 8.90 3.27 8.60
CA SER A 32 10.37 3.27 8.70
C SER A 32 11.09 3.76 7.43
N THR A 33 10.42 3.73 6.28
CA THR A 33 10.98 4.19 4.99
C THR A 33 10.77 5.67 4.71
N ILE A 34 9.96 6.37 5.53
CA ILE A 34 9.64 7.78 5.34
C ILE A 34 10.73 8.63 5.99
N GLN A 35 11.57 9.27 5.16
CA GLN A 35 12.62 10.17 5.64
C GLN A 35 12.24 11.64 5.41
N GLY A 36 12.45 12.48 6.43
CA GLY A 36 12.12 13.92 6.34
C GLY A 36 12.89 14.66 5.25
N ALA A 37 14.14 14.25 4.98
CA ALA A 37 14.95 14.81 3.91
C ALA A 37 14.35 14.54 2.52
N ASP A 38 13.90 13.30 2.28
CA ASP A 38 13.23 12.91 1.03
C ASP A 38 11.93 13.69 0.85
N LEU A 39 11.11 13.78 1.90
CA LEU A 39 9.88 14.57 1.88
C LEU A 39 10.17 16.02 1.50
N LYS A 40 11.15 16.66 2.15
CA LYS A 40 11.52 18.04 1.85
C LYS A 40 11.95 18.19 0.39
N LYS A 41 12.79 17.29 -0.12
CA LYS A 41 13.26 17.29 -1.52
C LYS A 41 12.08 17.23 -2.50
N HIS A 42 11.23 16.22 -2.36
CA HIS A 42 10.13 15.99 -3.30
C HIS A 42 9.05 17.08 -3.22
N LEU A 43 8.65 17.47 -1.99
CA LEU A 43 7.62 18.48 -1.79
C LEU A 43 8.07 19.87 -2.27
N THR A 44 9.33 20.24 -2.03
CA THR A 44 9.84 21.56 -2.47
C THR A 44 9.88 21.64 -3.99
N TYR A 45 10.31 20.59 -4.68
CA TYR A 45 10.31 20.56 -6.14
C TYR A 45 8.86 20.57 -6.71
N LEU A 46 7.96 19.76 -6.16
CA LEU A 46 6.57 19.70 -6.65
C LEU A 46 5.76 20.97 -6.36
N ALA A 47 6.23 21.81 -5.44
CA ALA A 47 5.68 23.12 -5.12
C ALA A 47 6.50 24.29 -5.72
N SER A 48 7.53 24.00 -6.54
CA SER A 48 8.40 25.03 -7.10
C SER A 48 7.72 25.77 -8.26
N ASP A 49 8.18 27.01 -8.48
CA ASP A 49 7.76 27.82 -9.63
C ASP A 49 8.21 27.22 -10.98
N GLU A 50 9.16 26.28 -10.98
CA GLU A 50 9.65 25.61 -12.19
C GLU A 50 8.53 24.87 -12.92
N LEU A 51 7.55 24.34 -12.17
CA LEU A 51 6.40 23.68 -12.73
C LEU A 51 5.36 24.68 -13.29
N LYS A 52 5.39 25.96 -12.89
CA LYS A 52 4.46 27.00 -13.36
C LYS A 52 2.96 26.65 -13.16
N GLY A 53 2.65 25.71 -12.26
CA GLY A 53 1.30 25.16 -12.04
C GLY A 53 1.15 23.71 -12.52
N ARG A 54 0.13 23.00 -12.05
CA ARG A 54 -0.09 21.57 -12.39
C ARG A 54 -1.53 21.28 -12.80
N ASP A 55 -2.19 22.26 -13.41
CA ASP A 55 -3.55 22.11 -13.94
C ASP A 55 -3.59 21.01 -15.01
N THR A 56 -4.73 20.36 -15.14
CA THR A 56 -4.89 19.26 -16.09
C THR A 56 -4.61 19.70 -17.53
N GLY A 57 -3.73 18.98 -18.21
CA GLY A 57 -3.26 19.26 -19.57
C GLY A 57 -2.07 20.22 -19.66
N SER A 58 -1.65 20.85 -18.56
CA SER A 58 -0.54 21.83 -18.56
C SER A 58 0.83 21.20 -18.76
N GLU A 59 1.81 21.99 -19.20
CA GLU A 59 3.21 21.57 -19.28
C GLU A 59 3.77 21.18 -17.91
N GLY A 60 3.47 21.97 -16.88
CA GLY A 60 3.89 21.69 -15.51
C GLY A 60 3.36 20.39 -14.95
N GLN A 61 2.13 20.00 -15.32
CA GLN A 61 1.60 18.68 -14.99
C GLN A 61 2.43 17.57 -15.65
N LYS A 62 2.81 17.72 -16.93
CA LYS A 62 3.63 16.72 -17.65
C LYS A 62 5.02 16.60 -17.01
N THR A 63 5.66 17.72 -16.71
CA THR A 63 6.97 17.72 -16.03
C THR A 63 6.91 17.09 -14.64
N ALA A 64 5.85 17.36 -13.86
CA ALA A 64 5.64 16.70 -12.58
C ALA A 64 5.43 15.18 -12.73
N ALA A 65 4.72 14.76 -13.78
CA ALA A 65 4.53 13.34 -14.07
C ALA A 65 5.85 12.67 -14.47
N GLU A 66 6.64 13.29 -15.33
CA GLU A 66 7.98 12.80 -15.72
C GLU A 66 8.91 12.66 -14.51
N TYR A 67 8.89 13.63 -13.59
CA TYR A 67 9.63 13.54 -12.33
C TYR A 67 9.28 12.28 -11.52
N LEU A 68 7.99 11.99 -11.36
CA LEU A 68 7.53 10.79 -10.66
C LEU A 68 7.92 9.52 -11.42
N VAL A 69 7.75 9.49 -12.74
CA VAL A 69 8.12 8.35 -13.58
C VAL A 69 9.60 8.04 -13.43
N ASN A 70 10.47 9.05 -13.50
CA ASN A 70 11.91 8.87 -13.38
C ASN A 70 12.28 8.38 -11.98
N PHE A 71 11.68 8.97 -10.93
CA PHE A 71 11.90 8.52 -9.55
C PHE A 71 11.57 7.03 -9.36
N TYR A 72 10.43 6.56 -9.85
CA TYR A 72 10.04 5.16 -9.69
C TYR A 72 10.79 4.20 -10.62
N LYS A 73 11.20 4.64 -11.81
CA LYS A 73 12.08 3.86 -12.69
C LYS A 73 13.47 3.66 -12.12
N GLU A 74 14.01 4.66 -11.44
CA GLU A 74 15.33 4.57 -10.80
C GLU A 74 15.28 3.71 -9.53
N LYS A 75 14.16 3.76 -8.80
CA LYS A 75 13.97 3.04 -7.53
C LYS A 75 13.57 1.57 -7.69
N THR A 76 13.25 1.14 -8.92
CA THR A 76 12.90 -0.25 -9.27
C THR A 76 14.11 -0.93 -9.88
#